data_AF-A0A5P3VN24-F1
#
_entry.id   AF-A0A5P3VN24-F1
#
_cell.length_a   1.000
_cell.length_b   1.000
_cell.length_c   1.000
_cell.angle_alpha   90.00
_cell.angle_beta   90.00
_cell.angle_gamma   90.00
#
_symmetry.space_group_name_H-M   'P 1'
#
loop_
_entity.id
_entity.type
_entity.pdbx_description
1 polymer ?
#
loop_
_entity_poly.entity_id
_entity_poly.type
_entity_poly.pdbx_seq_one_letter_code
_entity_poly.pdbx_strand_id
1 'polypeptide(L)'
;MIEIRKSAERGYADHGWLKSYHSFSFADYYDPQHVQFGPLRVINEDRVAPGMGFGTHGHRDMEIISYVLEGELAHKDSMGNGSVIRPGDVQRMSAGTGVRHSEYNHAAHDTTHFLQIWIMPAQNGIEPGYEEKHFAAADKRGKLRLVASQDGAGGSVVVHQDVRLYAGLFDGQEAATLVLAPGRRAYVHVARGRVLVNGTALEAGDAARLESVGEVALSGGDEAEVLVFDLP
;
A
#
# COMPACT_ATOMS: atom_id res chain seq x y z
N MET A 1 19.99 1.11 9.96
CA MET A 1 19.34 0.14 10.86
C MET A 1 18.17 -0.48 10.13
N ILE A 2 17.95 -1.78 10.29
CA ILE A 2 16.76 -2.49 9.80
C ILE A 2 16.02 -3.03 11.02
N GLU A 3 14.73 -2.72 11.13
CA GLU A 3 13.81 -3.26 12.13
C GLU A 3 12.72 -4.04 11.39
N ILE A 4 12.44 -5.26 11.84
CA ILE A 4 11.43 -6.12 11.22
C ILE A 4 10.14 -6.05 12.03
N ARG A 5 9.02 -5.76 11.36
CA ARG A 5 7.67 -5.94 11.89
C ARG A 5 7.13 -7.25 11.34
N LYS A 6 6.91 -8.24 12.20
CA LYS A 6 6.39 -9.54 11.76
C LYS A 6 4.89 -9.48 11.48
N SER A 7 4.43 -10.24 10.50
CA SER A 7 3.02 -10.35 10.11
C SER A 7 2.13 -10.70 11.31
N ALA A 8 2.59 -11.63 12.14
CA ALA A 8 1.89 -12.10 13.34
C ALA A 8 1.84 -11.08 14.49
N GLU A 9 2.62 -10.00 14.42
CA GLU A 9 2.63 -8.92 15.42
C GLU A 9 1.67 -7.79 15.02
N ARG A 10 1.12 -7.80 13.81
CA ARG A 10 0.16 -6.79 13.35
C ARG A 10 -1.14 -6.88 14.16
N GLY A 11 -1.84 -5.75 14.26
CA GLY A 11 -3.21 -5.76 14.76
C GLY A 11 -4.07 -6.64 13.87
N TYR A 12 -5.05 -7.33 14.45
CA TYR A 12 -5.96 -8.18 13.70
C TYR A 12 -7.40 -7.95 14.15
N ALA A 13 -8.30 -7.78 13.17
CA ALA A 13 -9.72 -7.68 13.38
C ALA A 13 -10.47 -8.63 12.44
N ASP A 14 -11.43 -9.38 12.99
CA ASP A 14 -12.35 -10.23 12.24
C ASP A 14 -13.80 -9.81 12.56
N HIS A 15 -14.48 -9.27 11.55
CA HIS A 15 -15.88 -8.85 11.62
C HIS A 15 -16.82 -9.82 10.87
N GLY A 16 -16.36 -11.05 10.62
CA GLY A 16 -17.03 -12.07 9.81
C GLY A 16 -16.88 -11.79 8.31
N TRP A 17 -17.40 -10.66 7.84
CA TRP A 17 -17.32 -10.26 6.43
C TRP A 17 -15.99 -9.60 6.04
N LEU A 18 -15.27 -9.07 7.03
CA LEU A 18 -13.97 -8.40 6.87
C LEU A 18 -12.96 -9.05 7.79
N LYS A 19 -11.82 -9.46 7.23
CA LYS A 19 -10.61 -9.79 7.99
C LYS A 19 -9.55 -8.76 7.64
N SER A 20 -9.07 -8.03 8.64
CA SER A 20 -8.12 -6.93 8.46
C SER A 20 -6.89 -7.13 9.32
N TYR A 21 -5.71 -6.99 8.72
CA TYR A 21 -4.44 -6.89 9.44
C TYR A 21 -3.93 -5.45 9.40
N HIS A 22 -3.59 -4.88 10.55
CA HIS A 22 -3.18 -3.50 10.71
C HIS A 22 -1.69 -3.41 11.00
N SER A 23 -0.91 -2.90 10.04
CA SER A 23 0.53 -2.66 10.23
C SER A 23 0.83 -1.51 11.20
N PHE A 24 -0.13 -0.61 11.39
CA PHE A 24 -0.06 0.53 12.31
C PHE A 24 -1.34 0.63 13.16
N SER A 25 -1.29 1.42 14.23
CA SER A 25 -2.45 1.72 15.10
C SER A 25 -3.62 2.25 14.28
N PHE A 26 -4.76 1.57 14.32
CA PHE A 26 -5.92 1.86 13.49
C PHE A 26 -7.21 1.40 14.18
N ALA A 27 -8.28 2.21 14.07
CA ALA A 27 -9.54 1.98 14.77
C ALA A 27 -9.32 1.67 16.26
N ASP A 28 -9.84 0.54 16.75
CA ASP A 28 -9.71 0.11 18.14
C ASP A 28 -8.35 -0.56 18.46
N TYR A 29 -7.56 -0.90 17.44
CA TYR A 29 -6.21 -1.43 17.62
C TYR A 29 -5.21 -0.29 17.86
N TYR A 30 -4.50 -0.35 18.99
CA TYR A 30 -3.49 0.62 19.36
C TYR A 30 -2.19 -0.03 19.81
N ASP A 31 -1.10 0.38 19.15
CA ASP A 31 0.28 0.02 19.46
C ASP A 31 1.13 1.30 19.41
N PRO A 32 1.59 1.82 20.57
CA PRO A 32 2.30 3.10 20.63
C PRO A 32 3.65 3.08 19.87
N GLN A 33 4.23 1.91 19.60
CA GLN A 33 5.47 1.79 18.83
C GLN A 33 5.23 1.80 17.32
N HIS A 34 3.97 1.57 16.90
CA HIS A 34 3.57 1.44 15.52
C HIS A 34 2.38 2.36 15.21
N VAL A 35 2.47 3.65 15.53
CA VAL A 35 1.44 4.63 15.16
C VAL A 35 1.52 5.02 13.69
N GLN A 36 2.75 5.20 13.18
CA GLN A 36 3.07 5.56 11.80
C GLN A 36 4.58 5.38 11.55
N PHE A 37 5.03 5.50 10.31
CA PHE A 37 6.44 5.57 9.95
C PHE A 37 6.70 6.68 8.93
N GLY A 38 7.35 7.76 9.34
CA GLY A 38 7.35 9.00 8.54
C GLY A 38 5.91 9.47 8.26
N PRO A 39 5.55 9.78 7.00
CA PRO A 39 4.18 10.13 6.62
C PRO A 39 3.26 8.92 6.37
N LEU A 40 3.79 7.69 6.35
CA LEU A 40 3.00 6.47 6.16
C LEU A 40 2.23 6.13 7.43
N ARG A 41 0.91 6.30 7.38
CA ARG A 41 0.03 6.24 8.57
C ARG A 41 -0.73 4.93 8.70
N VAL A 42 -1.11 4.31 7.58
CA VAL A 42 -1.88 3.06 7.55
C VAL A 42 -1.37 2.17 6.42
N ILE A 43 -1.24 0.87 6.71
CA ILE A 43 -1.28 -0.20 5.73
C ILE A 43 -2.21 -1.26 6.35
N ASN A 44 -3.44 -1.31 5.87
CA ASN A 44 -4.39 -2.35 6.21
C ASN A 44 -4.38 -3.38 5.10
N GLU A 45 -4.31 -4.65 5.47
CA GLU A 45 -4.47 -5.77 4.55
C GLU A 45 -5.85 -6.39 4.77
N ASP A 46 -6.75 -6.12 3.84
CA ASP A 46 -8.17 -6.41 3.99
C ASP A 46 -8.59 -7.55 3.07
N ARG A 47 -9.37 -8.47 3.64
CA ARG A 47 -10.07 -9.54 2.90
C ARG A 47 -11.58 -9.36 3.12
N VAL A 48 -12.29 -9.02 2.05
CA VAL A 48 -13.71 -8.67 2.08
C VAL A 48 -14.53 -9.78 1.41
N ALA A 49 -15.50 -10.33 2.13
CA ALA A 49 -16.39 -11.37 1.65
C ALA A 49 -17.25 -10.91 0.44
N PRO A 50 -17.74 -11.85 -0.40
CA PRO A 50 -18.58 -11.53 -1.56
C PRO A 50 -19.80 -10.68 -1.19
N GLY A 51 -20.08 -9.64 -1.98
CA GLY A 51 -21.23 -8.75 -1.81
C GLY A 51 -21.17 -7.82 -0.58
N MET A 52 -20.05 -7.82 0.14
CA MET A 52 -19.84 -6.97 1.33
C MET A 52 -18.89 -5.83 1.03
N GLY A 53 -18.82 -4.84 1.93
CA GLY A 53 -18.01 -3.66 1.73
C GLY A 53 -18.15 -2.62 2.83
N PHE A 54 -17.37 -1.56 2.68
CA PHE A 54 -17.41 -0.38 3.52
C PHE A 54 -18.47 0.58 2.99
N GLY A 55 -19.51 0.82 3.81
CA GLY A 55 -20.54 1.82 3.52
C GLY A 55 -19.97 3.23 3.42
N THR A 56 -20.79 4.19 2.97
CA THR A 56 -20.32 5.56 2.73
C THR A 56 -19.81 6.26 3.99
N HIS A 57 -18.51 6.49 4.07
CA HIS A 57 -17.82 7.19 5.16
C HIS A 57 -16.97 8.34 4.62
N GLY A 58 -16.52 9.22 5.50
CA GLY A 58 -15.80 10.45 5.13
C GLY A 58 -14.32 10.39 5.50
N HIS A 59 -13.49 10.98 4.65
CA HIS A 59 -12.07 11.25 4.88
C HIS A 59 -11.75 12.72 4.66
N ARG A 60 -10.66 13.18 5.27
CA ARG A 60 -10.12 14.54 5.12
C ARG A 60 -8.60 14.49 5.28
N ASP A 61 -7.89 15.33 4.54
CA ASP A 61 -6.44 15.54 4.69
C ASP A 61 -5.62 14.23 4.72
N MET A 62 -5.92 13.32 3.79
CA MET A 62 -5.26 12.03 3.64
C MET A 62 -5.14 11.63 2.17
N GLU A 63 -3.99 11.09 1.78
CA GLU A 63 -3.80 10.42 0.49
C GLU A 63 -4.05 8.92 0.71
N ILE A 64 -5.10 8.39 0.10
CA ILE A 64 -5.54 7.00 0.27
C ILE A 64 -5.26 6.26 -1.03
N ILE A 65 -4.49 5.18 -0.95
CA ILE A 65 -4.14 4.32 -2.07
C ILE A 65 -4.73 2.93 -1.83
N SER A 66 -5.46 2.41 -2.83
CA SER A 66 -5.95 1.05 -2.86
C SER A 66 -5.13 0.21 -3.85
N TYR A 67 -4.55 -0.88 -3.36
CA TYR A 67 -3.73 -1.81 -4.13
C TYR A 67 -4.34 -3.22 -4.06
N VAL A 68 -5.03 -3.64 -5.12
CA VAL A 68 -5.73 -4.94 -5.14
C VAL A 68 -4.76 -6.07 -5.46
N LEU A 69 -4.75 -7.09 -4.61
CA LEU A 69 -3.94 -8.29 -4.77
C LEU A 69 -4.76 -9.38 -5.47
N GLU A 70 -6.04 -9.53 -5.13
CA GLU A 70 -6.98 -10.51 -5.70
C GLU A 70 -8.42 -10.01 -5.64
N GLY A 71 -9.25 -10.49 -6.57
CA GLY A 71 -10.65 -10.10 -6.68
C GLY A 71 -10.82 -8.73 -7.32
N GLU A 72 -11.91 -8.05 -6.98
CA GLU A 72 -12.29 -6.77 -7.58
C GLU A 72 -12.85 -5.84 -6.50
N LEU A 73 -12.33 -4.61 -6.42
CA LEU A 73 -12.76 -3.61 -5.45
C LEU A 73 -13.47 -2.48 -6.20
N ALA A 74 -14.77 -2.37 -6.03
CA ALA A 74 -15.51 -1.27 -6.60
C ALA A 74 -15.51 -0.05 -5.67
N HIS A 75 -15.19 1.10 -6.23
CA HIS A 75 -15.13 2.39 -5.56
C HIS A 75 -16.27 3.29 -6.04
N LYS A 76 -16.76 4.14 -5.14
CA LYS A 76 -17.64 5.25 -5.47
C LYS A 76 -17.42 6.40 -4.49
N ASP A 77 -17.30 7.63 -4.98
CA ASP A 77 -17.13 8.81 -4.14
C ASP A 77 -18.12 9.95 -4.43
N SER A 78 -18.07 10.96 -3.56
CA SER A 78 -18.90 12.17 -3.62
C SER A 78 -18.45 13.17 -4.70
N MET A 79 -17.31 12.95 -5.34
CA MET A 79 -16.86 13.75 -6.50
C MET A 79 -17.51 13.25 -7.80
N GLY A 80 -18.20 12.10 -7.74
CA GLY A 80 -18.89 11.48 -8.88
C GLY A 80 -18.05 10.40 -9.57
N ASN A 81 -16.86 10.07 -9.05
CA ASN A 81 -16.08 8.98 -9.60
C ASN A 81 -16.65 7.63 -9.14
N GLY A 82 -16.49 6.63 -9.99
CA GLY A 82 -16.68 5.24 -9.63
C GLY A 82 -15.90 4.34 -10.59
N SER A 83 -15.30 3.29 -10.05
CA SER A 83 -14.48 2.35 -10.80
C SER A 83 -14.53 0.96 -10.18
N VAL A 84 -13.98 -0.02 -10.89
CA VAL A 84 -13.71 -1.35 -10.35
C VAL A 84 -12.22 -1.60 -10.48
N ILE A 85 -11.52 -1.50 -9.36
CA ILE A 85 -10.08 -1.63 -9.21
C ILE A 85 -9.73 -3.13 -9.18
N ARG A 86 -8.79 -3.55 -10.03
CA ARG A 86 -8.36 -4.94 -10.20
C ARG A 86 -6.87 -5.11 -9.92
N PRO A 87 -6.36 -6.35 -9.79
CA PRO A 87 -4.92 -6.59 -9.69
C PRO A 87 -4.15 -5.93 -10.84
N GLY A 88 -3.13 -5.14 -10.48
CA GLY A 88 -2.36 -4.31 -11.41
C GLY A 88 -2.80 -2.85 -11.44
N ASP A 89 -4.02 -2.54 -11.00
CA ASP A 89 -4.46 -1.16 -10.84
C ASP A 89 -3.94 -0.58 -9.52
N VAL A 90 -3.51 0.68 -9.58
CA VAL A 90 -3.22 1.50 -8.41
C VAL A 90 -4.15 2.69 -8.46
N GLN A 91 -5.05 2.73 -7.49
CA GLN A 91 -5.99 3.82 -7.30
C GLN A 91 -5.51 4.72 -6.18
N ARG A 92 -5.64 6.04 -6.36
CA ARG A 92 -5.35 7.07 -5.37
C ARG A 92 -6.53 8.02 -5.24
N MET A 93 -6.98 8.24 -4.02
CA MET A 93 -7.92 9.29 -3.65
C MET A 93 -7.25 10.28 -2.71
N SER A 94 -7.20 11.53 -3.12
CA SER A 94 -6.78 12.65 -2.25
C SER A 94 -8.01 13.19 -1.56
N ALA A 95 -8.09 13.06 -0.23
CA ALA A 95 -9.28 13.47 0.51
C ALA A 95 -9.41 15.00 0.61
N GLY A 96 -8.28 15.71 0.72
CA GLY A 96 -8.24 17.17 0.71
C GLY A 96 -9.21 17.81 1.72
N THR A 97 -9.95 18.83 1.28
CA THR A 97 -11.00 19.51 2.07
C THR A 97 -12.13 18.60 2.56
N GLY A 98 -12.28 17.42 1.94
CA GLY A 98 -13.16 16.34 2.39
C GLY A 98 -13.75 15.56 1.23
N VAL A 99 -13.81 14.24 1.37
CA VAL A 99 -14.47 13.33 0.42
C VAL A 99 -15.28 12.29 1.21
N ARG A 100 -16.45 11.91 0.68
CA ARG A 100 -17.17 10.73 1.15
C ARG A 100 -17.08 9.64 0.10
N HIS A 101 -16.82 8.41 0.52
CA HIS A 101 -16.68 7.29 -0.40
C HIS A 101 -17.13 5.97 0.23
N SER A 102 -17.32 4.97 -0.63
CA SER A 102 -17.67 3.60 -0.27
C SER A 102 -16.92 2.64 -1.17
N GLU A 103 -16.52 1.51 -0.61
CA GLU A 103 -15.75 0.48 -1.31
C GLU A 103 -16.40 -0.87 -1.07
N TYR A 104 -16.65 -1.65 -2.12
CA TYR A 104 -17.33 -2.95 -2.01
C TYR A 104 -16.64 -4.01 -2.85
N ASN A 105 -16.70 -5.24 -2.37
CA ASN A 105 -16.26 -6.39 -3.15
C ASN A 105 -17.21 -6.55 -4.36
N HIS A 106 -16.65 -6.37 -5.56
CA HIS A 106 -17.34 -6.51 -6.83
C HIS A 106 -17.28 -7.93 -7.40
N ALA A 107 -16.41 -8.79 -6.88
CA ALA A 107 -16.33 -10.20 -7.24
C ALA A 107 -17.55 -10.94 -6.67
N ALA A 108 -18.37 -11.50 -7.57
CA ALA A 108 -19.68 -12.04 -7.21
C ALA A 108 -19.63 -13.24 -6.24
N HIS A 109 -18.55 -14.03 -6.32
CA HIS A 109 -18.44 -15.30 -5.60
C HIS A 109 -17.12 -15.45 -4.83
N ASP A 110 -16.18 -14.52 -5.00
CA ASP A 110 -14.83 -14.61 -4.47
C ASP A 110 -14.54 -13.49 -3.45
N THR A 111 -13.52 -13.70 -2.63
CA THR A 111 -13.04 -12.69 -1.68
C THR A 111 -12.17 -11.68 -2.40
N THR A 112 -12.36 -10.39 -2.13
CA THR A 112 -11.42 -9.35 -2.57
C THR A 112 -10.35 -9.16 -1.50
N HIS A 113 -9.08 -9.29 -1.89
CA HIS A 113 -7.91 -9.11 -1.04
C HIS A 113 -7.09 -7.93 -1.53
N PHE A 114 -6.90 -6.91 -0.69
CA PHE A 114 -6.23 -5.69 -1.09
C PHE A 114 -5.51 -5.03 0.09
N LEU A 115 -4.62 -4.08 -0.24
CA LEU A 115 -3.99 -3.20 0.72
C LEU A 115 -4.63 -1.82 0.65
N GLN A 116 -5.08 -1.30 1.79
CA GLN A 116 -5.47 0.09 1.95
C GLN A 116 -4.35 0.86 2.64
N ILE A 117 -3.78 1.83 1.93
CA ILE A 117 -2.55 2.53 2.31
C ILE A 117 -2.87 4.00 2.49
N TRP A 118 -2.55 4.56 3.65
CA TRP A 118 -2.79 5.98 3.92
C TRP A 118 -1.48 6.72 4.16
N ILE A 119 -1.31 7.83 3.45
CA ILE A 119 -0.14 8.70 3.53
C ILE A 119 -0.63 10.10 3.91
N MET A 120 -0.07 10.65 4.98
CA MET A 120 -0.34 12.04 5.36
C MET A 120 0.20 12.97 4.26
N PRO A 121 -0.61 13.90 3.73
CA PRO A 121 -0.15 14.85 2.73
C PRO A 121 0.83 15.85 3.36
N ALA A 122 1.68 16.45 2.54
CA ALA A 122 2.57 17.54 2.95
C ALA A 122 1.80 18.83 3.24
N GLN A 123 0.60 18.97 2.69
CA GLN A 123 -0.28 20.11 2.89
C GLN A 123 -1.73 19.66 3.11
N ASN A 124 -2.38 20.22 4.13
CA ASN A 124 -3.80 20.03 4.39
C ASN A 124 -4.66 20.98 3.55
N GLY A 125 -5.92 20.62 3.32
CA GLY A 125 -6.91 21.45 2.63
C GLY A 125 -6.68 21.56 1.13
N ILE A 126 -5.95 20.62 0.52
CA ILE A 126 -5.84 20.52 -0.94
C ILE A 126 -7.20 20.22 -1.58
N GLU A 127 -7.31 20.41 -2.89
CA GLU A 127 -8.50 19.99 -3.63
C GLU A 127 -8.63 18.46 -3.60
N PRO A 128 -9.82 17.91 -3.30
CA PRO A 128 -10.06 16.48 -3.43
C PRO A 128 -9.76 16.00 -4.85
N GLY A 129 -9.21 14.79 -4.99
CA GLY A 129 -8.83 14.28 -6.30
C GLY A 129 -8.90 12.77 -6.36
N TYR A 130 -8.95 12.26 -7.59
CA TYR A 130 -8.97 10.84 -7.89
C TYR A 130 -8.06 10.53 -9.07
N GLU A 131 -7.25 9.48 -8.95
CA GLU A 131 -6.50 8.89 -10.06
C GLU A 131 -6.54 7.36 -9.96
N GLU A 132 -6.50 6.71 -11.12
CA GLU A 132 -6.36 5.27 -11.24
C GLU A 132 -5.50 4.96 -12.45
N LYS A 133 -4.49 4.11 -12.28
CA LYS A 133 -3.57 3.71 -13.36
C LYS A 133 -3.28 2.22 -13.30
N HIS A 134 -3.20 1.60 -14.47
CA HIS A 134 -2.85 0.20 -14.62
C HIS A 134 -1.35 0.00 -14.82
N PHE A 135 -0.78 -0.96 -14.09
CA PHE A 135 0.61 -1.40 -14.19
C PHE A 135 0.65 -2.91 -14.40
N ALA A 136 1.09 -3.34 -15.59
CA ALA A 136 1.10 -4.75 -15.94
C ALA A 136 2.12 -5.53 -15.07
N ALA A 137 1.90 -6.83 -14.88
CA ALA A 137 2.85 -7.67 -14.13
C ALA A 137 4.27 -7.61 -14.74
N ALA A 138 4.38 -7.51 -16.07
CA ALA A 138 5.65 -7.36 -16.77
C ALA A 138 6.39 -6.04 -16.46
N ASP A 139 5.67 -5.01 -15.99
CA ASP A 139 6.27 -3.75 -15.55
C ASP A 139 6.94 -3.89 -14.18
N LYS A 140 6.49 -4.86 -13.37
CA LYS A 140 6.94 -5.12 -11.99
C LYS A 140 7.91 -6.30 -11.86
N ARG A 141 7.93 -7.23 -12.83
CA ARG A 141 8.71 -8.47 -12.77
C ARG A 141 10.23 -8.21 -12.76
N GLY A 142 10.90 -8.70 -11.72
CA GLY A 142 12.34 -8.58 -11.49
C GLY A 142 12.86 -7.15 -11.34
N LYS A 143 11.98 -6.17 -11.06
CA LYS A 143 12.33 -4.75 -10.96
C LYS A 143 11.37 -4.01 -10.04
N LEU A 144 11.72 -2.78 -9.69
CA LEU A 144 10.86 -1.88 -8.92
C LEU A 144 10.17 -0.88 -9.85
N ARG A 145 8.86 -1.04 -10.04
CA ARG A 145 8.03 -0.11 -10.81
C ARG A 145 7.54 1.00 -9.90
N LEU A 146 7.88 2.25 -10.21
CA LEU A 146 7.30 3.41 -9.52
C LEU A 146 5.81 3.51 -9.86
N VAL A 147 4.95 3.37 -8.85
CA VAL A 147 3.49 3.36 -9.02
C VAL A 147 2.81 4.58 -8.41
N ALA A 148 3.40 5.22 -7.40
CA ALA A 148 2.93 6.51 -6.86
C ALA A 148 4.11 7.44 -6.53
N SER A 149 4.01 8.73 -6.87
CA SER A 149 5.01 9.74 -6.49
C SER A 149 4.47 11.16 -6.48
N GLN A 150 5.21 12.09 -5.86
CA GLN A 150 4.82 13.51 -5.80
C GLN A 150 4.68 14.18 -7.17
N ASP A 151 5.50 13.77 -8.12
CA ASP A 151 5.69 14.39 -9.43
C ASP A 151 5.05 13.61 -10.58
N GLY A 152 4.35 12.50 -10.29
CA GLY A 152 3.81 11.61 -11.34
C GLY A 152 4.89 10.94 -12.20
N ALA A 153 6.14 10.91 -11.74
CA ALA A 153 7.29 10.40 -12.49
C ALA A 153 7.08 8.96 -12.98
N GLY A 154 7.51 8.72 -14.21
CA GLY A 154 7.38 7.40 -14.83
C GLY A 154 5.93 6.95 -15.05
N GLY A 155 4.95 7.86 -14.97
CA GLY A 155 3.53 7.55 -15.12
C GLY A 155 2.86 7.06 -13.84
N SER A 156 3.49 7.24 -12.68
CA SER A 156 2.90 6.96 -11.37
C SER A 156 1.65 7.82 -11.09
N VAL A 157 0.77 7.38 -10.20
CA VAL A 157 -0.28 8.26 -9.68
C VAL A 157 0.34 9.36 -8.81
N VAL A 158 -0.24 10.56 -8.83
CA VAL A 158 0.26 11.68 -8.03
C VAL A 158 -0.15 11.50 -6.56
N VAL A 159 0.79 11.70 -5.63
CA VAL A 159 0.55 11.71 -4.18
C VAL A 159 1.09 13.02 -3.61
N HIS A 160 0.30 13.77 -2.86
CA HIS A 160 0.68 15.09 -2.35
C HIS A 160 1.60 15.03 -1.12
N GLN A 161 2.67 14.25 -1.20
CA GLN A 161 3.71 14.08 -0.19
C GLN A 161 5.03 13.72 -0.88
N ASP A 162 6.19 14.03 -0.29
CA ASP A 162 7.52 13.63 -0.80
C ASP A 162 7.78 12.12 -0.59
N VAL A 163 6.93 11.29 -1.18
CA VAL A 163 6.98 9.83 -1.14
C VAL A 163 7.11 9.28 -2.54
N ARG A 164 7.85 8.18 -2.66
CA ARG A 164 7.85 7.31 -3.83
C ARG A 164 7.46 5.90 -3.41
N LEU A 165 6.38 5.37 -4.00
CA LEU A 165 5.91 4.01 -3.79
C LEU A 165 6.23 3.17 -5.02
N TYR A 166 7.00 2.11 -4.81
CA TYR A 166 7.35 1.13 -5.82
C TYR A 166 6.64 -0.19 -5.56
N ALA A 167 6.26 -0.88 -6.62
CA ALA A 167 5.81 -2.27 -6.59
C ALA A 167 6.77 -3.16 -7.38
N GLY A 168 7.04 -4.36 -6.90
CA GLY A 168 7.89 -5.34 -7.58
C GLY A 168 7.42 -6.76 -7.39
N LEU A 169 7.68 -7.60 -8.39
CA LEU A 169 7.42 -9.03 -8.36
C LEU A 169 8.75 -9.77 -8.51
N PHE A 170 9.05 -10.69 -7.60
CA PHE A 170 10.34 -11.39 -7.57
C PHE A 170 10.16 -12.89 -7.43
N ASP A 171 10.87 -13.65 -8.25
CA ASP A 171 10.94 -15.10 -8.16
C ASP A 171 12.36 -15.61 -8.52
N GLY A 172 12.78 -16.69 -7.87
CA GLY A 172 14.09 -17.31 -8.06
C GLY A 172 15.27 -16.34 -7.93
N GLN A 173 15.98 -16.11 -9.05
CA GLN A 173 17.21 -15.29 -9.11
C GLN A 173 16.94 -13.80 -9.41
N GLU A 174 15.67 -13.40 -9.53
CA GLU A 174 15.30 -12.01 -9.76
C GLU A 174 15.72 -11.13 -8.57
N ALA A 175 16.23 -9.94 -8.88
CA ALA A 175 16.73 -9.00 -7.89
C ALA A 175 16.61 -7.55 -8.36
N ALA A 176 16.47 -6.63 -7.42
CA ALA A 176 16.47 -5.19 -7.68
C ALA A 176 17.07 -4.41 -6.52
N THR A 177 17.71 -3.28 -6.83
CA THR A 177 18.23 -2.35 -5.83
C THR A 177 17.62 -0.98 -6.03
N LEU A 178 17.12 -0.37 -4.96
CA LEU A 178 16.69 1.03 -4.90
C LEU A 178 17.69 1.83 -4.08
N VAL A 179 18.36 2.79 -4.71
CA VAL A 179 19.24 3.74 -4.01
C VAL A 179 18.38 4.82 -3.36
N LEU A 180 18.62 5.10 -2.09
CA LEU A 180 17.93 6.13 -1.32
C LEU A 180 18.79 7.38 -1.23
N ALA A 181 18.15 8.54 -1.36
CA ALA A 181 18.84 9.80 -1.11
C ALA A 181 19.16 9.96 0.39
N PRO A 182 20.22 10.70 0.76
CA PRO A 182 20.54 10.97 2.16
C PRO A 182 19.36 11.55 2.94
N GLY A 183 19.15 11.07 4.16
CA GLY A 183 18.08 11.51 5.04
C GLY A 183 16.74 10.79 4.85
N ARG A 184 16.57 10.03 3.76
CA ARG A 184 15.36 9.25 3.51
C ARG A 184 15.34 7.95 4.32
N ARG A 185 14.13 7.40 4.50
CA ARG A 185 13.88 6.11 5.12
C ARG A 185 13.05 5.24 4.18
N ALA A 186 13.17 3.92 4.33
CA ALA A 186 12.38 2.99 3.53
C ALA A 186 11.49 2.10 4.40
N TYR A 187 10.30 1.81 3.90
CA TYR A 187 9.44 0.75 4.43
C TYR A 187 9.23 -0.28 3.33
N VAL A 188 9.57 -1.53 3.57
CA VAL A 188 9.33 -2.62 2.61
C VAL A 188 8.25 -3.52 3.19
N HIS A 189 7.12 -3.64 2.51
CA HIS A 189 6.03 -4.56 2.87
C HIS A 189 6.00 -5.73 1.89
N VAL A 190 6.00 -6.95 2.41
CA VAL A 190 5.85 -8.16 1.59
C VAL A 190 4.36 -8.49 1.52
N ALA A 191 3.70 -8.17 0.40
CA ALA A 191 2.27 -8.41 0.23
C ALA A 191 1.97 -9.91 -0.01
N ARG A 192 2.86 -10.61 -0.72
CA ARG A 192 2.78 -12.06 -0.99
C ARG A 192 4.15 -12.70 -1.04
N GLY A 193 4.18 -14.02 -0.88
CA GLY A 193 5.37 -14.84 -1.06
C GLY A 193 6.46 -14.55 -0.03
N ARG A 194 7.70 -14.73 -0.44
CA ARG A 194 8.89 -14.52 0.40
C ARG A 194 10.00 -13.82 -0.37
N VAL A 195 10.79 -13.00 0.30
CA VAL A 195 11.92 -12.28 -0.31
C VAL A 195 13.00 -11.99 0.73
N LEU A 196 14.23 -11.77 0.28
CA LEU A 196 15.28 -11.17 1.09
C LEU A 196 15.27 -9.66 0.92
N VAL A 197 15.19 -8.91 2.01
CA VAL A 197 15.38 -7.45 2.06
C VAL A 197 16.70 -7.16 2.77
N ASN A 198 17.69 -6.62 2.04
CA ASN A 198 19.05 -6.40 2.54
C ASN A 198 19.64 -7.66 3.22
N GLY A 199 19.37 -8.84 2.65
CA GLY A 199 19.80 -10.14 3.18
C GLY A 199 18.96 -10.71 4.31
N THR A 200 17.94 -9.99 4.80
CA THR A 200 17.01 -10.47 5.83
C THR A 200 15.79 -11.13 5.18
N ALA A 201 15.43 -12.34 5.59
CA ALA A 201 14.26 -13.04 5.06
C ALA A 201 12.95 -12.50 5.63
N LEU A 202 12.03 -12.15 4.74
CA LEU A 202 10.67 -11.73 5.05
C LEU A 202 9.68 -12.60 4.27
N GLU A 203 8.51 -12.81 4.87
CA GLU A 203 7.39 -13.51 4.24
C GLU A 203 6.12 -12.65 4.24
N ALA A 204 5.06 -13.13 3.58
CA ALA A 204 3.82 -12.40 3.40
C ALA A 204 3.28 -11.79 4.72
N GLY A 205 3.05 -10.48 4.68
CA GLY A 205 2.60 -9.65 5.78
C GLY A 205 3.71 -9.08 6.67
N ASP A 206 4.96 -9.58 6.56
CA ASP A 206 6.11 -8.95 7.21
C ASP A 206 6.42 -7.59 6.58
N ALA A 207 7.12 -6.75 7.35
CA ALA A 207 7.71 -5.54 6.84
C ALA A 207 9.10 -5.27 7.41
N ALA A 208 9.94 -4.56 6.64
CA ALA A 208 11.20 -4.01 7.08
C ALA A 208 11.12 -2.48 7.14
N ARG A 209 11.43 -1.90 8.29
CA ARG A 209 11.65 -0.46 8.48
C ARG A 209 13.15 -0.21 8.40
N LEU A 210 13.57 0.57 7.41
CA LEU A 210 14.98 0.88 7.17
C LEU A 210 15.22 2.37 7.35
N GLU A 211 16.10 2.70 8.30
CA GLU A 211 16.56 4.08 8.56
C GLU A 211 18.07 4.14 8.44
N SER A 212 18.63 5.26 7.99
CA SER A 212 20.08 5.42 7.83
C SER A 212 20.73 4.31 6.98
N VAL A 213 20.07 3.92 5.88
CA VAL A 213 20.62 3.01 4.85
C VAL A 213 20.71 3.75 3.52
N GLY A 214 21.71 3.42 2.70
CA GLY A 214 21.88 4.02 1.37
C GLY A 214 21.07 3.35 0.27
N GLU A 215 20.60 2.11 0.50
CA GLU A 215 19.84 1.35 -0.48
C GLU A 215 18.95 0.27 0.16
N VAL A 216 17.94 -0.13 -0.62
CA VAL A 216 17.12 -1.33 -0.41
C VAL A 216 17.44 -2.33 -1.52
N ALA A 217 17.96 -3.49 -1.16
CA ALA A 217 18.25 -4.60 -2.06
C ALA A 217 17.23 -5.73 -1.83
N LEU A 218 16.60 -6.18 -2.92
CA LEU A 218 15.63 -7.27 -2.96
C LEU A 218 16.20 -8.43 -3.76
N SER A 219 16.11 -9.64 -3.24
CA SER A 219 16.58 -10.86 -3.93
C SER A 219 15.94 -12.13 -3.35
N GLY A 220 16.17 -13.28 -3.99
CA GLY A 220 15.75 -14.58 -3.48
C GLY A 220 14.24 -14.70 -3.30
N GLY A 221 13.50 -14.23 -4.31
CA GLY A 221 12.04 -14.25 -4.30
C GLY A 221 11.48 -15.68 -4.42
N ASP A 222 10.35 -15.91 -3.77
CA ASP A 222 9.47 -17.08 -3.94
C ASP A 222 8.04 -16.54 -4.04
N GLU A 223 7.53 -16.46 -5.27
CA GLU A 223 6.25 -15.82 -5.63
C GLU A 223 6.01 -14.46 -4.94
N ALA A 224 7.07 -13.65 -4.81
CA ALA A 224 7.05 -12.46 -3.98
C ALA A 224 6.37 -11.29 -4.69
N GLU A 225 5.46 -10.61 -3.99
CA GLU A 225 4.95 -9.29 -4.38
C GLU A 225 5.25 -8.32 -3.25
N VAL A 226 6.00 -7.25 -3.55
CA VAL A 226 6.51 -6.32 -2.54
C VAL A 226 6.16 -4.88 -2.89
N LEU A 227 5.90 -4.09 -1.85
CA LEU A 227 5.79 -2.65 -1.92
C LEU A 227 6.97 -2.02 -1.19
N VAL A 228 7.70 -1.14 -1.86
CA VAL A 228 8.82 -0.36 -1.28
C VAL A 228 8.42 1.10 -1.24
N PHE A 229 8.30 1.63 -0.04
CA PHE A 229 8.04 3.05 0.22
C PHE A 229 9.37 3.73 0.49
N ASP A 230 9.73 4.69 -0.35
CA ASP A 230 10.83 5.63 -0.12
C ASP A 230 10.24 6.93 0.44
N LEU A 231 10.57 7.25 1.70
CA LEU A 231 9.91 8.23 2.55
C LEU A 231 10.90 9.30 3.05
N PRO A 232 10.44 10.53 3.35
CA PRO A 232 11.27 11.58 3.94
C PRO A 232 11.56 11.33 5.43
#